data_AF-A0A4R3KGA0-F1
#
_entry.id   AF-A0A4R3KGA0-F1
#
_cell.length_a   1.000
_cell.length_b   1.000
_cell.length_c   1.000
_cell.angle_alpha   90.00
_cell.angle_beta   90.00
_cell.angle_gamma   90.00
#
_symmetry.space_group_name_H-M   'P 1'
#
loop_
_entity.id
_entity.type
_entity.pdbx_description
1 polymer ?
#
loop_
_entity_poly.entity_id
_entity_poly.type
_entity_poly.pdbx_seq_one_letter_code
_entity_poly.pdbx_strand_id
1 'polypeptide(L)'
;MEIILYLSNGYPTLENSYQTAIEYADAGCRIMEVDFPSRNPYLEGQYIADRMAKALEACDDYEKYMESMVKMKKLLPEVHFLVLAYENTVEEIGTEHFIEFCKENDFKDVLLVGLKGEIIKNQIIESGLKVSCYVQFHMLPEEIESAKASNGFVYMQAKPNGNINPDFPTLKDCIKHLRDCGIERPIYCGVGIHAPKDVKMAKEAGADAAFVGSTILKLHEDVPAMKGMIRKFKAQC
;
A
#
# COMPACT_ATOMS: atom_id res chain seq x y z
N MET A 1 -16.72 0.62 -2.67
CA MET A 1 -15.27 0.36 -2.70
C MET A 1 -14.56 1.66 -2.33
N GLU A 2 -13.29 1.67 -1.96
CA GLU A 2 -12.51 2.91 -1.79
C GLU A 2 -11.24 2.85 -2.65
N ILE A 3 -10.61 4.00 -2.87
CA ILE A 3 -9.24 4.05 -3.41
C ILE A 3 -8.23 4.20 -2.28
N ILE A 4 -7.06 3.60 -2.47
CA ILE A 4 -5.90 3.74 -1.58
C ILE A 4 -4.85 4.54 -2.34
N LEU A 5 -4.47 5.70 -1.82
CA LEU A 5 -3.41 6.51 -2.43
C LEU A 5 -2.08 6.25 -1.76
N TYR A 6 -1.04 6.03 -2.56
CA TYR A 6 0.32 5.94 -2.07
C TYR A 6 0.88 7.35 -1.82
N LEU A 7 1.45 7.53 -0.63
CA LEU A 7 2.05 8.75 -0.12
C LEU A 7 3.51 8.48 0.19
N SER A 8 4.43 9.01 -0.63
CA SER A 8 5.86 8.98 -0.32
C SER A 8 6.15 9.87 0.89
N ASN A 9 6.44 9.27 2.02
CA ASN A 9 6.81 9.98 3.24
C ASN A 9 8.22 10.55 3.08
N GLY A 10 8.40 11.81 3.46
CA GLY A 10 9.66 12.52 3.32
C GLY A 10 9.98 13.05 1.92
N TYR A 11 9.11 12.89 0.92
CA TYR A 11 9.36 13.39 -0.44
C TYR A 11 8.55 14.65 -0.80
N PRO A 12 9.19 15.73 -1.31
CA PRO A 12 10.64 15.97 -1.28
C PRO A 12 11.18 16.26 0.13
N THR A 13 10.29 16.57 1.08
CA THR A 13 10.57 16.72 2.51
C THR A 13 9.40 16.18 3.33
N LEU A 14 9.60 15.96 4.63
CA LEU A 14 8.51 15.56 5.54
C LEU A 14 7.36 16.57 5.56
N GLU A 15 7.66 17.88 5.46
CA GLU A 15 6.62 18.91 5.43
C GLU A 15 5.76 18.81 4.16
N ASN A 16 6.38 18.49 3.01
CA ASN A 16 5.64 18.28 1.78
C ASN A 16 4.74 17.04 1.84
N SER A 17 5.14 15.99 2.57
CA SER A 17 4.28 14.82 2.79
C SER A 17 3.02 15.18 3.56
N TYR A 18 3.09 16.07 4.56
CA TYR A 18 1.91 16.57 5.28
C TYR A 18 0.94 17.29 4.35
N GLN A 19 1.46 18.21 3.55
CA GLN A 19 0.62 18.98 2.61
C GLN A 19 -0.01 18.04 1.59
N THR A 20 0.74 17.08 1.06
CA THR A 20 0.22 16.10 0.11
C THR A 20 -0.89 15.24 0.72
N ALA A 21 -0.72 14.78 1.97
CA ALA A 21 -1.76 14.02 2.67
C ALA A 21 -3.04 14.83 2.86
N ILE A 22 -2.93 16.12 3.23
CA ILE A 22 -4.08 17.02 3.36
C ILE A 22 -4.80 17.18 2.01
N GLU A 23 -4.04 17.39 0.92
CA GLU A 23 -4.64 17.54 -0.41
C GLU A 23 -5.31 16.26 -0.91
N TYR A 24 -4.75 15.10 -0.60
CA TYR A 24 -5.37 13.81 -0.86
C TYR A 24 -6.70 13.66 -0.09
N ALA A 25 -6.70 14.00 1.20
CA ALA A 25 -7.88 13.90 2.06
C ALA A 25 -8.99 14.87 1.60
N ASP A 26 -8.65 16.12 1.26
CA ASP A 26 -9.58 17.12 0.71
C ASP A 26 -10.16 16.69 -0.65
N ALA A 27 -9.36 16.02 -1.49
CA ALA A 27 -9.85 15.41 -2.72
C ALA A 27 -10.77 14.20 -2.49
N GLY A 28 -10.93 13.77 -1.23
CA GLY A 28 -11.84 12.72 -0.81
C GLY A 28 -11.19 11.37 -0.55
N CYS A 29 -9.87 11.26 -0.56
CA CYS A 29 -9.19 10.02 -0.17
C CYS A 29 -9.46 9.71 1.32
N ARG A 30 -9.72 8.44 1.64
CA ARG A 30 -9.98 7.96 3.01
C ARG A 30 -9.06 6.83 3.45
N ILE A 31 -8.26 6.29 2.54
CA ILE A 31 -7.25 5.28 2.85
C ILE A 31 -5.95 5.70 2.17
N MET A 32 -4.87 5.82 2.94
CA MET A 32 -3.54 6.16 2.42
C MET A 32 -2.54 5.09 2.80
N GLU A 33 -1.69 4.73 1.87
CA GLU A 33 -0.49 3.95 2.12
C GLU A 33 0.67 4.91 2.31
N VAL A 34 1.29 4.90 3.49
CA VAL A 34 2.44 5.74 3.82
C VAL A 34 3.65 4.85 4.04
N ASP A 35 4.76 5.18 3.40
CA ASP A 35 5.95 4.35 3.44
C ASP A 35 7.00 4.81 4.46
N PHE A 36 7.82 3.87 4.89
CA PHE A 36 9.19 4.14 5.31
C PHE A 36 10.08 4.01 4.08
N PRO A 37 10.82 5.07 3.67
CA PRO A 37 11.68 4.97 2.51
C PRO A 37 12.80 3.95 2.77
N SER A 38 12.96 3.00 1.84
CA SER A 38 14.00 1.98 1.93
C SER A 38 15.28 2.46 1.25
N ARG A 39 16.42 2.13 1.86
CA ARG A 39 17.75 2.28 1.25
C ARG A 39 18.01 1.28 0.13
N ASN A 40 17.18 0.22 0.02
CA ASN A 40 17.28 -0.81 -1.00
C ASN A 40 15.89 -1.22 -1.53
N PRO A 41 15.18 -0.35 -2.26
CA PRO A 41 13.82 -0.61 -2.74
C PRO A 41 13.81 -1.45 -4.03
N TYR A 42 14.39 -2.65 -4.01
CA TYR A 42 14.66 -3.46 -5.20
C TYR A 42 13.43 -4.02 -5.92
N LEU A 43 12.24 -3.92 -5.31
CA LEU A 43 10.96 -4.31 -5.93
C LEU A 43 10.24 -3.13 -6.59
N GLU A 44 10.70 -1.90 -6.33
CA GLU A 44 10.07 -0.70 -6.85
C GLU A 44 10.51 -0.38 -8.28
N GLY A 45 9.61 0.28 -9.02
CA GLY A 45 10.01 0.94 -10.26
C GLY A 45 10.91 2.15 -9.98
N GLN A 46 11.79 2.49 -10.94
CA GLN A 46 12.78 3.57 -10.80
C GLN A 46 12.19 4.87 -10.22
N TYR A 47 10.99 5.26 -10.67
CA TYR A 47 10.33 6.47 -10.21
C TYR A 47 10.04 6.51 -8.70
N ILE A 48 9.67 5.37 -8.10
CA ILE A 48 9.41 5.27 -6.65
C ILE A 48 10.74 5.14 -5.90
N ALA A 49 11.69 4.36 -6.43
CA ALA A 49 13.03 4.25 -5.87
C ALA A 49 13.72 5.61 -5.76
N ASP A 50 13.63 6.46 -6.78
CA ASP A 50 14.18 7.83 -6.78
C ASP A 50 13.52 8.72 -5.72
N ARG A 51 12.20 8.55 -5.49
CA ARG A 51 11.47 9.27 -4.45
C ARG A 51 11.92 8.85 -3.05
N MET A 52 12.09 7.55 -2.80
CA MET A 52 12.61 7.04 -1.52
C MET A 52 14.05 7.52 -1.28
N ALA A 53 14.91 7.47 -2.30
CA ALA A 53 16.28 7.97 -2.22
C ALA A 53 16.32 9.47 -1.90
N LYS A 54 15.46 10.27 -2.54
CA LYS A 54 15.37 11.71 -2.28
C LYS A 54 14.84 12.03 -0.88
N ALA A 55 13.89 11.24 -0.37
CA ALA A 55 13.42 11.36 0.99
C ALA A 55 14.56 11.13 2.00
N LEU A 56 15.32 10.04 1.81
CA LEU A 56 16.47 9.71 2.66
C LEU A 56 17.60 10.75 2.57
N GLU A 57 17.82 11.35 1.39
CA GLU A 57 18.76 12.49 1.24
C GLU A 57 18.30 13.70 2.06
N ALA A 58 17.00 13.98 2.11
CA ALA A 58 16.44 15.08 2.88
C ALA A 58 16.39 14.81 4.38
N CYS A 59 16.18 13.55 4.78
CA CYS A 59 16.16 13.10 6.17
C CYS A 59 16.48 11.61 6.27
N ASP A 60 17.60 11.27 6.91
CA ASP A 60 18.09 9.89 7.05
C ASP A 60 17.80 9.31 8.46
N ASP A 61 16.70 9.75 9.09
CA ASP A 61 16.34 9.40 10.48
C ASP A 61 14.91 8.87 10.57
N TYR A 62 14.75 7.56 10.81
CA TYR A 62 13.44 6.89 10.89
C TYR A 62 12.55 7.38 12.04
N GLU A 63 13.10 7.94 13.12
CA GLU A 63 12.30 8.57 14.18
C GLU A 63 11.51 9.77 13.63
N LYS A 64 12.10 10.52 12.69
CA LYS A 64 11.42 11.66 12.05
C LYS A 64 10.31 11.22 11.10
N TYR A 65 10.45 10.06 10.46
CA TYR A 65 9.36 9.47 9.68
C TYR A 65 8.22 8.99 10.57
N MET A 66 8.53 8.40 11.73
CA MET A 66 7.54 8.02 12.75
C MET A 66 6.79 9.24 13.30
N GLU A 67 7.51 10.29 13.71
CA GLU A 67 6.93 11.57 14.13
C GLU A 67 6.00 12.15 13.04
N SER A 68 6.44 12.08 11.78
CA SER A 68 5.66 12.50 10.61
C SER A 68 4.35 11.73 10.46
N MET A 69 4.40 10.39 10.51
CA MET A 69 3.22 9.54 10.42
C MET A 69 2.21 9.83 11.55
N VAL A 70 2.69 10.00 12.78
CA VAL A 70 1.83 10.34 13.93
C VAL A 70 1.18 11.70 13.76
N LYS A 71 1.93 12.70 13.28
CA LYS A 71 1.40 14.04 12.99
C LYS A 71 0.31 13.97 11.90
N MET A 72 0.54 13.23 10.81
CA MET A 72 -0.45 13.04 9.74
C MET A 72 -1.73 12.39 10.25
N LYS A 73 -1.61 11.32 11.03
CA LYS A 73 -2.76 10.61 11.60
C LYS A 73 -3.58 11.51 12.54
N LYS A 74 -2.92 12.38 13.32
CA LYS A 74 -3.61 13.38 14.17
C LYS A 74 -4.32 14.46 13.36
N LEU A 75 -3.72 14.91 12.26
CA LEU A 75 -4.30 15.93 11.37
C LEU A 75 -5.48 15.39 10.55
N LEU A 76 -5.47 14.09 10.23
CA LEU A 76 -6.41 13.44 9.33
C LEU A 76 -7.07 12.22 10.02
N PRO A 77 -7.84 12.42 11.11
CA PRO A 77 -8.41 11.32 11.90
C PRO A 77 -9.43 10.47 11.13
N GLU A 78 -9.98 10.98 10.03
CA GLU A 78 -10.89 10.26 9.14
C GLU A 78 -10.19 9.39 8.09
N VAL A 79 -8.85 9.49 7.98
CA VAL A 79 -8.05 8.73 7.04
C VAL A 79 -7.47 7.50 7.73
N HIS A 80 -7.73 6.33 7.14
CA HIS A 80 -7.08 5.09 7.56
C HIS A 80 -5.70 4.98 6.89
N PHE A 81 -4.65 4.81 7.68
CA PHE A 81 -3.28 4.69 7.18
C PHE A 81 -2.83 3.23 7.18
N LEU A 82 -2.34 2.78 6.03
CA LEU A 82 -1.58 1.54 5.86
C LEU A 82 -0.09 1.89 5.89
N VAL A 83 0.70 1.14 6.63
CA VAL A 83 2.15 1.36 6.71
C VAL A 83 2.85 0.44 5.72
N LEU A 84 3.56 1.02 4.74
CA LEU A 84 4.47 0.26 3.87
C LEU A 84 5.88 0.29 4.45
N ALA A 85 6.47 -0.90 4.60
CA ALA A 85 7.88 -1.01 4.96
C ALA A 85 8.50 -2.22 4.27
N TYR A 86 9.75 -2.09 3.84
CA TYR A 86 10.55 -3.25 3.51
C TYR A 86 11.00 -3.96 4.79
N GLU A 87 11.17 -5.28 4.73
CA GLU A 87 11.72 -6.06 5.85
C GLU A 87 13.10 -5.54 6.28
N ASN A 88 13.99 -5.18 5.34
CA ASN A 88 15.30 -4.61 5.70
C ASN A 88 15.18 -3.26 6.42
N THR A 89 14.19 -2.44 6.06
CA THR A 89 13.92 -1.19 6.76
C THR A 89 13.41 -1.44 8.17
N VAL A 90 12.56 -2.45 8.37
CA VAL A 90 12.13 -2.88 9.72
C VAL A 90 13.33 -3.39 10.53
N GLU A 91 14.25 -4.14 9.94
CA GLU A 91 15.49 -4.58 10.60
C GLU A 91 16.37 -3.39 11.00
N GLU A 92 16.51 -2.39 10.12
CA GLU A 92 17.29 -1.17 10.39
C GLU A 92 16.69 -0.32 11.53
N ILE A 93 15.36 -0.27 11.63
CA ILE A 93 14.63 0.37 12.74
C ILE A 93 14.73 -0.46 14.03
N GLY A 94 14.77 -1.79 13.88
CA GLY A 94 14.59 -2.75 14.96
C GLY A 94 13.13 -3.22 15.02
N THR A 95 12.91 -4.53 14.87
CA THR A 95 11.57 -5.12 14.78
C THR A 95 10.68 -4.83 15.98
N GLU A 96 11.22 -4.90 17.21
CA GLU A 96 10.46 -4.61 18.44
C GLU A 96 10.03 -3.14 18.48
N HIS A 97 10.96 -2.22 18.19
CA HIS A 97 10.68 -0.79 18.14
C HIS A 97 9.65 -0.42 17.07
N PHE A 98 9.74 -1.01 15.88
CA PHE A 98 8.74 -0.85 14.82
C PHE A 98 7.34 -1.32 15.26
N ILE A 99 7.26 -2.48 15.92
CA ILE A 99 6.01 -3.05 16.43
C ILE A 99 5.41 -2.15 17.52
N GLU A 100 6.22 -1.70 18.48
CA GLU A 100 5.80 -0.80 19.55
C GLU A 100 5.25 0.50 18.98
N PHE A 101 6.01 1.14 18.09
CA PHE A 101 5.59 2.34 17.37
C PHE A 101 4.22 2.15 16.70
N CYS A 102 4.04 1.06 15.94
CA CYS A 102 2.80 0.79 15.24
C CYS A 102 1.63 0.61 16.23
N LYS A 103 1.83 -0.13 17.33
CA LYS A 103 0.79 -0.40 18.33
C LYS A 103 0.38 0.85 19.10
N GLU A 104 1.35 1.61 19.60
CA GLU A 104 1.10 2.82 20.39
C GLU A 104 0.38 3.90 19.59
N ASN A 105 0.63 3.96 18.28
CA ASN A 105 0.05 4.94 17.38
C ASN A 105 -1.10 4.39 16.53
N ASP A 106 -1.56 3.16 16.81
CA ASP A 106 -2.71 2.50 16.20
C ASP A 106 -2.57 2.32 14.65
N PHE A 107 -1.35 2.10 14.17
CA PHE A 107 -1.07 1.65 12.81
C PHE A 107 -1.22 0.13 12.75
N LYS A 108 -2.42 -0.34 12.42
CA LYS A 108 -2.78 -1.77 12.51
C LYS A 108 -2.41 -2.60 11.29
N ASP A 109 -2.39 -1.97 10.11
CA ASP A 109 -2.28 -2.66 8.83
C ASP A 109 -0.93 -2.33 8.18
N VAL A 110 -0.09 -3.36 8.05
CA VAL A 110 1.29 -3.29 7.56
C VAL A 110 1.40 -4.01 6.22
N LEU A 111 1.88 -3.31 5.20
CA LEU A 111 2.44 -3.90 3.99
C LEU A 111 3.92 -4.14 4.22
N LEU A 112 4.28 -5.38 4.53
CA LEU A 112 5.66 -5.79 4.66
C LEU A 112 6.13 -6.39 3.35
N VAL A 113 7.11 -5.77 2.71
CA VAL A 113 7.63 -6.18 1.39
C VAL A 113 9.08 -6.66 1.46
N GLY A 114 9.47 -7.49 0.49
CA GLY A 114 10.85 -7.98 0.39
C GLY A 114 11.25 -8.99 1.46
N LEU A 115 10.32 -9.88 1.85
CA LEU A 115 10.55 -10.93 2.85
C LEU A 115 11.71 -11.86 2.44
N LYS A 116 12.68 -12.04 3.34
CA LYS A 116 13.75 -13.04 3.33
C LYS A 116 13.30 -14.34 3.97
N GLY A 117 12.26 -14.29 4.80
CA GLY A 117 11.63 -15.41 5.48
C GLY A 117 10.38 -14.96 6.26
N GLU A 118 9.86 -15.82 7.13
CA GLU A 118 8.61 -15.57 7.86
C GLU A 118 8.82 -15.03 9.29
N ILE A 119 10.06 -14.94 9.78
CA ILE A 119 10.34 -14.63 11.19
C ILE A 119 9.79 -13.25 11.59
N ILE A 120 10.17 -12.18 10.89
CA ILE A 120 9.75 -10.81 11.21
C ILE A 120 8.25 -10.65 10.98
N LYS A 121 7.73 -11.20 9.88
CA LYS A 121 6.29 -11.22 9.60
C LYS A 121 5.51 -11.88 10.74
N ASN A 122 5.93 -13.06 11.20
CA ASN A 122 5.27 -13.78 12.30
C ASN A 122 5.34 -13.01 13.61
N GLN A 123 6.48 -12.38 13.94
CA GLN A 123 6.60 -11.52 15.12
C GLN A 123 5.61 -10.35 15.09
N ILE A 124 5.47 -9.68 13.93
CA ILE A 124 4.49 -8.60 13.74
C ILE A 124 3.06 -9.13 13.90
N ILE A 125 2.73 -10.28 13.30
CA ILE A 125 1.41 -10.92 13.43
C ILE A 125 1.10 -11.30 14.89
N GLU A 126 2.04 -11.95 15.58
CA GLU A 126 1.91 -12.38 16.98
C GLU A 126 1.76 -11.19 17.93
N SER A 127 2.28 -10.02 17.58
CA SER A 127 2.11 -8.78 18.36
C SER A 127 0.69 -8.20 18.31
N GLY A 128 -0.17 -8.72 17.44
CA GLY A 128 -1.55 -8.27 17.20
C GLY A 128 -1.73 -7.34 16.00
N LEU A 129 -0.68 -7.10 15.22
CA LEU A 129 -0.75 -6.31 13.97
C LEU A 129 -1.14 -7.19 12.79
N LYS A 130 -1.61 -6.56 11.71
CA LYS A 130 -2.02 -7.23 10.48
C LYS A 130 -0.96 -7.05 9.41
N VAL A 131 -0.51 -8.14 8.81
CA VAL A 131 0.46 -8.10 7.71
C VAL A 131 -0.22 -8.54 6.42
N SER A 132 -0.14 -7.71 5.38
CA SER A 132 -0.68 -8.05 4.07
C SER A 132 0.11 -9.19 3.42
N CYS A 133 -0.50 -9.91 2.48
CA CYS A 133 0.24 -10.75 1.53
C CYS A 133 0.07 -10.22 0.10
N TYR A 134 0.88 -10.73 -0.82
CA TYR A 134 0.77 -10.42 -2.24
C TYR A 134 0.33 -11.66 -3.03
N VAL A 135 -0.58 -11.47 -3.99
CA VAL A 135 -0.99 -12.51 -4.94
C VAL A 135 -0.97 -11.92 -6.34
N GLN A 136 -0.25 -12.58 -7.24
CA GLN A 136 -0.16 -12.19 -8.64
C GLN A 136 -1.38 -12.66 -9.42
N PHE A 137 -1.62 -12.03 -10.57
CA PHE A 137 -2.72 -12.41 -11.48
C PHE A 137 -2.58 -13.87 -11.95
N HIS A 138 -1.37 -14.43 -11.92
CA HIS A 138 -1.11 -15.81 -12.33
C HIS A 138 -1.64 -16.86 -11.34
N MET A 139 -2.04 -16.47 -10.12
CA MET A 139 -2.60 -17.35 -9.08
C MET A 139 -1.66 -18.51 -8.73
N LEU A 140 -0.41 -18.20 -8.40
CA LEU A 140 0.57 -19.19 -8.00
C LEU A 140 0.12 -19.91 -6.70
N PRO A 141 0.16 -21.26 -6.64
CA PRO A 141 -0.27 -21.99 -5.45
C PRO A 141 0.43 -21.55 -4.15
N GLU A 142 1.73 -21.25 -4.22
CA GLU A 142 2.52 -20.78 -3.09
C GLU A 142 2.05 -19.42 -2.54
N GLU A 143 1.59 -18.51 -3.41
CA GLU A 143 1.06 -17.21 -3.02
C GLU A 143 -0.31 -17.35 -2.36
N ILE A 144 -1.13 -18.30 -2.82
CA ILE A 144 -2.43 -18.62 -2.23
C ILE A 144 -2.25 -19.23 -0.84
N GLU A 145 -1.30 -20.15 -0.65
CA GLU A 145 -0.99 -20.69 0.67
C GLU A 145 -0.41 -19.62 1.61
N SER A 146 0.46 -18.74 1.11
CA SER A 146 0.93 -17.56 1.88
C SER A 146 -0.24 -16.65 2.27
N ALA A 147 -1.23 -16.48 1.38
CA ALA A 147 -2.43 -15.73 1.68
C ALA A 147 -3.30 -16.39 2.76
N LYS A 148 -3.38 -17.72 2.82
CA LYS A 148 -4.07 -18.43 3.92
C LYS A 148 -3.34 -18.28 5.25
N ALA A 149 -2.01 -18.21 5.22
CA ALA A 149 -1.17 -18.10 6.41
C ALA A 149 -1.04 -16.68 6.97
N SER A 150 -1.40 -15.64 6.21
CA SER A 150 -1.31 -14.25 6.69
C SER A 150 -2.63 -13.81 7.35
N ASN A 151 -2.62 -12.70 8.10
CA ASN A 151 -3.80 -12.17 8.81
C ASN A 151 -4.30 -10.79 8.30
N GLY A 152 -3.54 -10.09 7.45
CA GLY A 152 -3.92 -8.80 6.87
C GLY A 152 -4.74 -8.92 5.60
N PHE A 153 -4.83 -7.85 4.82
CA PHE A 153 -5.50 -7.89 3.52
C PHE A 153 -4.64 -8.60 2.46
N VAL A 154 -5.26 -9.01 1.34
CA VAL A 154 -4.54 -9.50 0.16
C VAL A 154 -4.30 -8.34 -0.81
N TYR A 155 -3.05 -8.02 -1.09
CA TYR A 155 -2.67 -7.16 -2.21
C TYR A 155 -2.71 -8.02 -3.48
N MET A 156 -3.75 -7.83 -4.30
CA MET A 156 -3.96 -8.57 -5.54
C MET A 156 -3.51 -7.75 -6.75
N GLN A 157 -2.71 -8.33 -7.63
CA GLN A 157 -2.40 -7.73 -8.93
C GLN A 157 -3.67 -7.66 -9.80
N ALA A 158 -4.06 -6.46 -10.25
CA ALA A 158 -5.30 -6.22 -10.97
C ALA A 158 -5.23 -6.60 -12.44
N LYS A 159 -4.04 -6.54 -13.06
CA LYS A 159 -3.84 -6.86 -14.48
C LYS A 159 -2.59 -7.72 -14.69
N PRO A 160 -2.64 -8.68 -15.64
CA PRO A 160 -1.50 -9.52 -15.99
C PRO A 160 -0.41 -8.73 -16.72
N ASN A 161 0.85 -9.09 -16.51
CA ASN A 161 1.99 -8.54 -17.24
C ASN A 161 2.35 -9.39 -18.48
N GLY A 162 1.32 -9.80 -19.25
CA GLY A 162 1.47 -10.55 -20.51
C GLY A 162 1.10 -12.03 -20.43
N ASN A 163 1.33 -12.71 -19.30
CA ASN A 163 0.93 -14.10 -19.11
C ASN A 163 -0.38 -14.18 -18.31
N ILE A 164 -1.37 -14.90 -18.86
CA ILE A 164 -2.67 -15.15 -18.22
C ILE A 164 -2.75 -16.63 -17.88
N ASN A 165 -3.16 -16.93 -16.65
CA ASN A 165 -3.50 -18.30 -16.27
C ASN A 165 -4.86 -18.66 -16.94
N PRO A 166 -4.93 -19.69 -17.78
CA PRO A 166 -6.17 -20.05 -18.49
C PRO A 166 -7.32 -20.43 -17.55
N ASP A 167 -7.03 -20.89 -16.33
CA ASP A 167 -8.03 -21.22 -15.31
C ASP A 167 -8.64 -19.95 -14.67
N PHE A 168 -7.93 -18.83 -14.75
CA PHE A 168 -8.33 -17.53 -14.19
C PHE A 168 -8.15 -16.42 -15.23
N PRO A 169 -8.99 -16.39 -16.29
CA PRO A 169 -8.80 -15.46 -17.41
C PRO A 169 -9.12 -14.00 -17.05
N THR A 170 -9.88 -13.75 -15.98
CA THR A 170 -10.26 -12.41 -15.54
C THR A 170 -9.93 -12.17 -14.07
N LEU A 171 -9.83 -10.88 -13.68
CA LEU A 171 -9.66 -10.49 -12.27
C LEU A 171 -10.80 -11.03 -11.38
N LYS A 172 -12.01 -11.14 -11.93
CA LYS A 172 -13.16 -11.70 -11.22
C LYS A 172 -12.95 -13.18 -10.90
N ASP A 173 -12.34 -13.94 -11.80
CA ASP A 173 -12.03 -15.36 -11.58
C ASP A 173 -10.95 -15.51 -10.50
N CYS A 174 -9.90 -14.67 -10.53
CA CYS A 174 -8.87 -14.62 -9.48
C CYS A 174 -9.47 -14.33 -8.10
N ILE A 175 -10.27 -13.26 -7.98
CA ILE A 175 -10.90 -12.87 -6.70
C ILE A 175 -11.85 -13.97 -6.23
N LYS A 176 -12.68 -14.52 -7.13
CA LYS A 176 -13.57 -15.63 -6.79
C LYS A 176 -12.78 -16.82 -6.24
N HIS A 177 -11.68 -17.19 -6.87
CA HIS A 177 -10.87 -18.31 -6.42
C HIS A 177 -10.26 -18.08 -5.03
N LEU A 178 -9.77 -16.87 -4.74
CA LEU A 178 -9.32 -16.51 -3.40
C LEU A 178 -10.43 -16.65 -2.36
N ARG A 179 -11.66 -16.21 -2.68
CA ARG A 179 -12.83 -16.40 -1.80
C ARG A 179 -13.18 -17.88 -1.61
N ASP A 180 -13.19 -18.66 -2.69
CA ASP A 180 -13.44 -20.11 -2.64
C ASP A 180 -12.38 -20.86 -1.80
N CYS A 181 -11.16 -20.32 -1.73
CA CYS A 181 -10.08 -20.81 -0.86
C CYS A 181 -10.22 -20.41 0.62
N GLY A 182 -11.30 -19.72 1.00
CA GLY A 182 -11.59 -19.30 2.38
C GLY A 182 -10.98 -17.95 2.77
N ILE A 183 -10.48 -17.16 1.82
CA ILE A 183 -9.98 -15.81 2.12
C ILE A 183 -11.18 -14.86 2.31
N GLU A 184 -11.54 -14.55 3.56
CA GLU A 184 -12.64 -13.64 3.90
C GLU A 184 -12.18 -12.19 4.16
N ARG A 185 -10.89 -12.01 4.47
CA ARG A 185 -10.27 -10.70 4.71
C ARG A 185 -10.27 -9.81 3.44
N PRO A 186 -10.06 -8.49 3.56
CA PRO A 186 -10.13 -7.61 2.40
C PRO A 186 -9.15 -8.00 1.28
N ILE A 187 -9.57 -7.84 0.02
CA ILE A 187 -8.75 -7.98 -1.17
C ILE A 187 -8.66 -6.60 -1.81
N TYR A 188 -7.45 -6.04 -1.81
CA TYR A 188 -7.16 -4.74 -2.39
C TYR A 188 -6.41 -4.92 -3.70
N CYS A 189 -6.97 -4.41 -4.78
CA CYS A 189 -6.38 -4.55 -6.11
C CYS A 189 -5.40 -3.41 -6.38
N GLY A 190 -4.14 -3.73 -6.61
CA GLY A 190 -3.13 -2.80 -7.11
C GLY A 190 -2.47 -3.32 -8.37
N VAL A 191 -1.37 -2.71 -8.80
CA VAL A 191 -0.61 -3.08 -10.02
C VAL A 191 -1.49 -3.19 -11.29
N GLY A 192 -1.40 -2.18 -12.16
CA GLY A 192 -2.19 -2.09 -13.39
C GLY A 192 -3.42 -1.18 -13.31
N ILE A 193 -3.67 -0.57 -12.15
CA ILE A 193 -4.67 0.49 -11.97
C ILE A 193 -4.04 1.83 -12.37
N HIS A 194 -4.35 2.32 -13.58
CA HIS A 194 -3.76 3.53 -14.13
C HIS A 194 -4.79 4.60 -14.50
N ALA A 195 -6.03 4.20 -14.71
CA ALA A 195 -7.13 5.09 -15.10
C ALA A 195 -8.41 4.77 -14.31
N PRO A 196 -9.37 5.72 -14.23
CA PRO A 196 -10.64 5.50 -13.51
C PRO A 196 -11.38 4.21 -13.93
N LYS A 197 -11.37 3.87 -15.22
CA LYS A 197 -11.96 2.62 -15.72
C LYS A 197 -11.37 1.35 -15.08
N ASP A 198 -10.13 1.39 -14.61
CA ASP A 198 -9.47 0.25 -13.98
C ASP A 198 -9.97 0.06 -12.54
N VAL A 199 -10.28 1.17 -11.84
CA VAL A 199 -10.95 1.11 -10.52
C VAL A 199 -12.36 0.54 -10.69
N LYS A 200 -13.10 0.97 -11.72
CA LYS A 200 -14.39 0.36 -12.04
C LYS A 200 -14.28 -1.15 -12.31
N MET A 201 -13.28 -1.58 -13.08
CA MET A 201 -13.00 -2.99 -13.34
C MET A 201 -12.72 -3.77 -12.04
N ALA A 202 -11.89 -3.24 -11.14
CA ALA A 202 -11.60 -3.87 -9.85
C ALA A 202 -12.86 -4.00 -8.98
N LYS A 203 -13.70 -2.96 -8.93
CA LYS A 203 -14.99 -2.98 -8.24
C LYS A 203 -15.91 -4.07 -8.78
N GLU A 204 -16.07 -4.14 -10.10
CA GLU A 204 -16.93 -5.12 -10.77
C GLU A 204 -16.42 -6.56 -10.60
N ALA A 205 -15.10 -6.74 -10.41
CA ALA A 205 -14.49 -8.02 -10.10
C ALA A 205 -14.68 -8.46 -8.63
N GLY A 206 -15.10 -7.56 -7.73
CA GLY A 206 -15.34 -7.85 -6.32
C GLY A 206 -14.20 -7.45 -5.38
N ALA A 207 -13.33 -6.51 -5.78
CA ALA A 207 -12.30 -5.95 -4.91
C ALA A 207 -12.92 -5.06 -3.81
N ASP A 208 -12.31 -5.05 -2.64
CA ASP A 208 -12.75 -4.23 -1.49
C ASP A 208 -12.19 -2.79 -1.56
N ALA A 209 -11.01 -2.64 -2.17
CA ALA A 209 -10.39 -1.35 -2.49
C ALA A 209 -9.45 -1.46 -3.70
N ALA A 210 -9.01 -0.31 -4.23
CA ALA A 210 -8.02 -0.26 -5.30
C ALA A 210 -6.86 0.71 -4.99
N PHE A 211 -5.62 0.25 -5.12
CA PHE A 211 -4.43 1.09 -5.01
C PHE A 211 -4.26 1.95 -6.27
N VAL A 212 -4.06 3.24 -6.07
CA VAL A 212 -3.75 4.22 -7.13
C VAL A 212 -2.51 5.02 -6.70
N GLY A 213 -1.34 4.59 -7.18
CA GLY A 213 -0.06 5.24 -6.87
C GLY A 213 0.41 6.17 -7.98
N SER A 214 1.18 5.61 -8.93
CA SER A 214 1.98 6.36 -9.89
C SER A 214 1.22 7.42 -10.72
N THR A 215 -0.05 7.20 -11.07
CA THR A 215 -0.85 8.20 -11.80
C THR A 215 -1.05 9.48 -10.98
N ILE A 216 -1.26 9.38 -9.66
CA ILE A 216 -1.45 10.53 -8.79
C ILE A 216 -0.10 11.18 -8.46
N LEU A 217 0.93 10.37 -8.17
CA LEU A 217 2.26 10.89 -7.86
C LEU A 217 2.86 11.74 -8.99
N LYS A 218 2.62 11.37 -10.25
CA LYS A 218 3.08 12.13 -11.41
C LYS A 218 2.45 13.53 -11.51
N LEU A 219 1.35 13.78 -10.80
CA LEU A 219 0.67 15.07 -10.75
C LEU A 219 1.03 15.88 -9.50
N HIS A 220 1.98 15.43 -8.67
CA HIS A 220 2.26 16.06 -7.36
C HIS A 220 2.65 17.54 -7.42
N GLU A 221 3.18 18.04 -8.55
CA GLU A 221 3.51 19.45 -8.75
C GLU A 221 2.30 20.29 -9.21
N ASP A 222 1.23 19.67 -9.71
CA ASP A 222 0.00 20.32 -10.15
C ASP A 222 -1.17 19.87 -9.25
N VAL A 223 -1.26 20.51 -8.08
CA VAL A 223 -2.28 20.20 -7.06
C VAL A 223 -3.71 20.24 -7.62
N PRO A 224 -4.14 21.25 -8.40
CA PRO A 224 -5.47 21.23 -9.03
C PRO A 224 -5.72 20.01 -9.92
N ALA A 225 -4.76 19.65 -10.79
CA ALA A 225 -4.89 18.48 -11.66
C ALA A 225 -4.91 17.17 -10.86
N MET A 226 -4.04 17.06 -9.84
CA MET A 226 -3.95 15.92 -8.93
C MET A 226 -5.28 15.68 -8.22
N LYS A 227 -5.85 16.70 -7.57
CA LYS A 227 -7.15 16.61 -6.88
C LYS A 227 -8.29 16.30 -7.85
N GLY A 228 -8.26 16.90 -9.04
CA GLY A 228 -9.21 16.58 -10.10
C GLY A 228 -9.16 15.12 -10.52
N MET A 229 -7.96 14.54 -10.62
CA MET A 229 -7.78 13.13 -10.96
C MET A 229 -8.21 12.20 -9.81
N ILE A 230 -7.88 12.51 -8.56
CA ILE A 230 -8.33 11.75 -7.38
C ILE A 230 -9.86 11.67 -7.36
N ARG A 231 -10.57 12.79 -7.58
CA ARG A 231 -12.04 12.81 -7.65
C ARG A 231 -12.59 11.95 -8.78
N LYS A 232 -11.93 11.91 -9.95
CA LYS A 232 -12.31 11.04 -11.07
C LYS A 232 -12.17 9.56 -10.72
N PHE A 233 -11.10 9.17 -10.03
CA PHE A 233 -10.94 7.81 -9.54
C PHE A 233 -12.02 7.46 -8.50
N LYS A 234 -12.24 8.35 -7.53
CA LYS A 234 -13.27 8.15 -6.49
C LYS A 234 -14.67 8.01 -7.06
N ALA A 235 -15.00 8.70 -8.15
CA ALA A 235 -16.29 8.57 -8.82
C ALA A 235 -16.57 7.15 -9.41
N GLN A 236 -15.57 6.26 -9.46
CA GLN A 236 -15.71 4.89 -9.94
C GLN A 236 -15.83 3.85 -8.80
N CYS A 237 -15.61 4.26 -7.56
CA CYS A 237 -15.68 3.45 -6.35
C CYS A 237 -17.11 3.08 -5.95
#